data_AF-A0A7V0MBR1-F1
#
_entry.id   AF-A0A7V0MBR1-F1
#
_cell.length_a   1.000
_cell.length_b   1.000
_cell.length_c   1.000
_cell.angle_alpha   90.00
_cell.angle_beta   90.00
_cell.angle_gamma   90.00
#
_symmetry.space_group_name_H-M   'P 1'
#
loop_
_entity.id
_entity.type
_entity.pdbx_description
1 polymer ?
#
loop_
_entity_poly.entity_id
_entity_poly.type
_entity_poly.pdbx_seq_one_letter_code
_entity_poly.pdbx_strand_id
1 'polypeptide(L)'
;VLSTEKGRAIRFDESEVRRMGRTAAGVRGIRLAKDDRCIGMEIAKKDTGLLTVTSNGYGKRTPIDKYRSQSRGGRGIINIKVSKRNGKVIGIKSVTDSDEIMVITSSSMVVRCAVKDIRSIGRNTQGVRLISLKPDDKVVSLAKIVSEEDEEGGE
;
A
#
# COMPACT_ATOMS: atom_id res chain seq x y z
N VAL A 1 -1.58 -8.43 -4.26
CA VAL A 1 -2.13 -7.94 -2.97
C VAL A 1 -3.06 -6.79 -3.26
N LEU A 2 -4.26 -6.77 -2.68
CA LEU A 2 -5.15 -5.60 -2.70
C LEU A 2 -5.23 -5.01 -1.30
N SER A 3 -5.27 -3.68 -1.18
CA SER A 3 -5.50 -2.99 0.09
C SER A 3 -6.69 -2.06 0.02
N THR A 4 -7.29 -1.83 1.18
CA THR A 4 -8.49 -1.00 1.35
C THR A 4 -8.19 0.24 2.16
N GLU A 5 -9.07 1.23 2.04
CA GLU A 5 -9.00 2.48 2.78
C GLU A 5 -9.09 2.26 4.30
N LYS A 6 -9.89 1.29 4.75
CA LYS A 6 -10.03 0.93 6.18
C LYS A 6 -8.94 0.00 6.72
N GLY A 7 -7.83 -0.16 5.99
CA GLY A 7 -6.65 -0.87 6.50
C GLY A 7 -6.77 -2.39 6.48
N ARG A 8 -7.58 -2.95 5.58
CA ARG A 8 -7.59 -4.38 5.22
C ARG A 8 -6.72 -4.63 4.00
N ALA A 9 -6.07 -5.79 3.93
CA ALA A 9 -5.42 -6.28 2.72
C ALA A 9 -5.70 -7.77 2.48
N ILE A 10 -5.77 -8.17 1.21
CA ILE A 10 -5.85 -9.57 0.79
C ILE A 10 -4.70 -9.89 -0.17
N ARG A 11 -4.11 -11.06 0.01
CA ARG A 11 -3.14 -11.65 -0.91
C ARG A 11 -3.73 -12.97 -1.38
N PHE A 12 -3.81 -13.16 -2.69
CA PHE A 12 -4.31 -14.36 -3.34
C PHE A 12 -3.43 -14.63 -4.57
N ASP A 13 -3.48 -15.84 -5.08
CA ASP A 13 -2.69 -16.24 -6.25
C ASP A 13 -3.36 -15.77 -7.53
N GLU A 14 -2.59 -15.26 -8.50
CA GLU A 14 -3.18 -14.75 -9.74
C GLU A 14 -3.89 -15.82 -10.57
N SER A 15 -3.53 -17.10 -10.41
CA SER A 15 -4.21 -18.22 -11.07
C SER A 15 -5.68 -18.36 -10.67
N GLU A 16 -6.11 -17.78 -9.54
CA GLU A 16 -7.52 -17.71 -9.13
C GLU A 16 -8.35 -16.71 -9.98
N VAL A 17 -7.71 -15.99 -10.89
CA VAL A 17 -8.33 -15.07 -11.84
C VAL A 17 -8.20 -15.66 -13.24
N ARG A 18 -9.31 -16.14 -13.79
CA ARG A 18 -9.37 -16.58 -15.18
C ARG A 18 -9.07 -15.41 -16.13
N ARG A 19 -8.42 -15.71 -17.25
CA ARG A 19 -8.26 -14.77 -18.37
C ARG A 19 -9.63 -14.43 -18.94
N MET A 20 -9.86 -13.16 -19.26
CA MET A 20 -11.12 -12.66 -19.83
C MET A 20 -10.81 -11.57 -20.85
N GLY A 21 -11.74 -11.35 -21.79
CA GLY A 21 -11.62 -10.29 -22.80
C GLY A 21 -11.78 -8.89 -22.21
N ARG A 22 -11.38 -7.87 -22.98
CA ARG A 22 -11.37 -6.45 -22.57
C ARG A 22 -12.74 -5.91 -22.16
N THR A 23 -13.83 -6.50 -22.66
CA THR A 23 -15.22 -6.08 -22.38
C THR A 23 -15.81 -6.72 -21.12
N ALA A 24 -15.09 -7.62 -20.46
CA ALA A 24 -15.59 -8.31 -19.27
C ALA A 24 -15.62 -7.39 -18.04
N ALA A 25 -16.62 -7.58 -17.18
CA ALA A 25 -16.75 -6.85 -15.91
C ALA A 25 -15.68 -7.20 -14.86
N GLY A 26 -14.88 -8.24 -15.10
CA GLY A 26 -13.87 -8.71 -14.15
C GLY A 26 -14.43 -9.68 -13.09
N VAL A 27 -13.63 -9.94 -12.06
CA VAL A 27 -14.00 -10.80 -10.93
C VAL A 27 -13.64 -10.10 -9.61
N ARG A 28 -14.34 -10.44 -8.53
CA ARG A 28 -14.17 -9.79 -7.22
C ARG A 28 -12.80 -10.08 -6.59
N GLY A 29 -11.90 -9.12 -6.51
CA GLY A 29 -10.61 -9.31 -5.83
C GLY A 29 -10.70 -9.39 -4.30
N ILE A 30 -11.41 -8.46 -3.67
CA ILE A 30 -11.59 -8.36 -2.21
C ILE A 30 -13.06 -8.03 -1.89
N ARG A 31 -13.59 -8.58 -0.80
CA ARG A 31 -14.90 -8.17 -0.26
C ARG A 31 -14.72 -6.98 0.66
N LEU A 32 -15.25 -5.84 0.24
CA LEU A 32 -15.22 -4.57 0.98
C LEU A 32 -16.23 -4.57 2.12
N ALA A 33 -15.90 -3.88 3.22
CA ALA A 33 -16.87 -3.52 4.24
C ALA A 33 -17.76 -2.36 3.75
N LYS A 34 -18.84 -2.06 4.48
CA LYS A 34 -19.66 -0.87 4.21
C LYS A 34 -18.77 0.39 4.25
N ASP A 35 -18.94 1.29 3.30
CA ASP A 35 -18.20 2.55 3.15
C ASP A 35 -16.67 2.37 3.13
N ASP A 36 -16.21 1.26 2.56
CA ASP A 36 -14.80 0.97 2.31
C ASP A 36 -14.54 0.93 0.81
N ARG A 37 -13.29 1.15 0.41
CA ARG A 37 -12.89 1.16 -1.00
C ARG A 37 -11.54 0.48 -1.17
N CYS A 38 -11.34 -0.18 -2.31
CA CYS A 38 -10.03 -0.65 -2.71
C CYS A 38 -9.17 0.56 -3.11
N ILE A 39 -8.01 0.74 -2.49
CA ILE A 39 -7.14 1.91 -2.70
C ILE A 39 -5.90 1.60 -3.54
N GLY A 40 -5.62 0.32 -3.79
CA GLY A 40 -4.43 -0.06 -4.53
C GLY A 40 -4.23 -1.56 -4.62
N MET A 41 -3.38 -1.92 -5.57
CA MET A 41 -2.92 -3.27 -5.83
C MET A 41 -1.41 -3.26 -6.00
N GLU A 42 -0.74 -4.27 -5.46
CA GLU A 42 0.70 -4.47 -5.61
C GLU A 42 0.99 -5.95 -5.83
N ILE A 43 1.97 -6.26 -6.69
CA ILE A 43 2.42 -7.64 -6.92
C ILE A 43 3.30 -8.04 -5.74
N ALA A 44 2.97 -9.16 -5.09
CA ALA A 44 3.77 -9.69 -3.99
C ALA A 44 5.02 -10.39 -4.56
N LYS A 45 6.18 -9.75 -4.45
CA LYS A 45 7.47 -10.38 -4.77
C LYS A 45 8.12 -10.92 -3.51
N LYS A 46 8.91 -12.00 -3.63
CA LYS A 46 9.73 -12.51 -2.51
C LYS A 46 10.67 -11.39 -2.01
N ASP A 47 10.98 -11.41 -0.72
CA ASP A 47 11.96 -10.50 -0.10
C ASP A 47 11.61 -8.99 -0.21
N THR A 48 10.33 -8.69 -0.45
CA THR A 48 9.80 -7.32 -0.40
C THR A 48 8.98 -7.06 0.86
N GLY A 49 8.82 -5.78 1.19
CA GLY A 49 7.86 -5.28 2.15
C GLY A 49 6.68 -4.60 1.47
N LEU A 50 5.50 -4.68 2.08
CA LEU A 50 4.38 -3.83 1.73
C LEU A 50 4.46 -2.54 2.56
N LEU A 51 4.84 -1.44 1.91
CA LEU A 51 4.69 -0.11 2.47
C LEU A 51 3.21 0.27 2.47
N THR A 52 2.73 0.83 3.58
CA THR A 52 1.38 1.39 3.71
C THR A 52 1.48 2.78 4.30
N VAL A 53 0.82 3.75 3.64
CA VAL A 53 0.78 5.15 4.06
C VAL A 53 -0.67 5.58 4.30
N THR A 54 -0.86 6.45 5.28
CA THR A 54 -2.16 6.97 5.72
C THR A 54 -2.23 8.49 5.59
N SER A 55 -3.45 9.01 5.55
CA SER A 55 -3.73 10.41 5.22
C SER A 55 -3.11 11.42 6.20
N ASN A 56 -2.84 11.04 7.45
CA ASN A 56 -2.22 11.93 8.45
C ASN A 56 -0.69 11.76 8.54
N GLY A 57 -0.05 11.24 7.48
CA GLY A 57 1.42 11.15 7.42
C GLY A 57 2.01 10.00 8.23
N TYR A 58 1.21 9.00 8.61
CA TYR A 58 1.70 7.79 9.25
C TYR A 58 1.85 6.65 8.24
N GLY A 59 2.77 5.75 8.50
CA GLY A 59 2.96 4.56 7.69
C GLY A 59 3.96 3.60 8.29
N LYS A 60 4.18 2.51 7.55
CA LYS A 60 5.11 1.44 7.93
C LYS A 60 5.36 0.54 6.73
N ARG A 61 6.47 -0.18 6.77
CA ARG A 61 6.70 -1.35 5.91
C ARG A 61 6.45 -2.62 6.71
N THR A 62 5.81 -3.60 6.09
CA THR A 62 5.62 -4.94 6.69
C THR A 62 6.09 -5.97 5.68
N PRO A 63 7.00 -6.89 6.06
CA PRO A 63 7.42 -8.00 5.21
C PRO A 63 6.25 -8.77 4.59
N ILE A 64 6.38 -9.15 3.32
CA ILE A 64 5.28 -9.75 2.54
C ILE A 64 4.84 -11.13 3.07
N ASP A 65 5.76 -11.85 3.72
CA ASP A 65 5.51 -13.13 4.40
C ASP A 65 4.45 -13.02 5.51
N LYS A 66 4.31 -11.84 6.13
CA LYS A 66 3.27 -11.59 7.13
C LYS A 66 1.87 -11.56 6.52
N TYR A 67 1.75 -11.40 5.21
CA TYR A 67 0.48 -11.49 4.49
C TYR A 67 0.32 -12.92 3.94
N ARG A 68 -0.28 -13.78 4.76
CA ARG A 68 -0.64 -15.14 4.34
C ARG A 68 -1.53 -15.11 3.10
N SER A 69 -1.33 -16.08 2.21
CA SER A 69 -2.23 -16.29 1.08
C SER A 69 -3.64 -16.65 1.57
N GLN A 70 -4.65 -16.20 0.82
CA GLN A 70 -6.08 -16.38 1.04
C GLN A 70 -6.75 -16.52 -0.32
N SER A 71 -7.91 -17.18 -0.39
CA SER A 71 -8.71 -17.21 -1.61
C SER A 71 -9.20 -15.81 -1.99
N ARG A 72 -9.23 -15.53 -3.29
CA ARG A 72 -9.75 -14.29 -3.85
C ARG A 72 -11.20 -14.04 -3.41
N GLY A 73 -11.55 -12.77 -3.20
CA GLY A 73 -12.90 -12.35 -2.83
C GLY A 73 -13.20 -12.47 -1.32
N GLY A 74 -12.21 -12.86 -0.51
CA GLY A 74 -12.28 -12.81 0.95
C GLY A 74 -12.29 -11.38 1.52
N ARG A 75 -12.49 -11.26 2.84
CA ARG A 75 -12.44 -9.97 3.57
C ARG A 75 -11.01 -9.48 3.89
N GLY A 76 -9.99 -10.23 3.47
CA GLY A 76 -8.59 -9.98 3.79
C GLY A 76 -8.27 -10.11 5.28
N ILE A 77 -7.15 -9.54 5.68
CA ILE A 77 -6.62 -9.43 7.06
C ILE A 77 -6.27 -7.98 7.36
N ILE A 78 -6.01 -7.65 8.63
CA ILE A 78 -5.55 -6.31 9.02
C ILE A 78 -4.20 -6.04 8.34
N ASN A 79 -4.11 -4.95 7.59
CA ASN A 79 -2.89 -4.38 7.03
C ASN A 79 -2.29 -3.37 8.01
N ILE A 80 -3.12 -2.44 8.51
CA ILE A 80 -2.76 -1.39 9.47
C ILE A 80 -4.00 -1.05 10.31
N LYS A 81 -3.81 -0.70 11.59
CA LYS A 81 -4.90 -0.19 12.44
C LYS A 81 -5.17 1.27 12.08
N VAL A 82 -6.19 1.51 11.27
CA VAL A 82 -6.72 2.86 11.01
C VAL A 82 -7.34 3.42 12.30
N SER A 83 -7.07 4.69 12.59
CA SER A 83 -7.58 5.40 13.75
C SER A 83 -7.72 6.88 13.43
N LYS A 84 -8.33 7.68 14.31
CA LYS A 84 -8.37 9.15 14.17
C LYS A 84 -6.96 9.76 14.03
N ARG A 85 -5.97 9.20 14.74
CA ARG A 85 -4.56 9.62 14.68
C ARG A 85 -3.97 9.42 13.30
N ASN A 86 -4.15 8.24 12.72
CA ASN A 86 -3.54 7.87 11.45
C ASN A 86 -4.30 8.43 10.24
N GLY A 87 -5.62 8.53 10.37
CA GLY A 87 -6.49 8.68 9.23
C GLY A 87 -6.53 7.42 8.38
N LYS A 88 -7.13 7.55 7.21
CA LYS A 88 -7.42 6.43 6.32
C LYS A 88 -6.18 6.04 5.51
N VAL A 89 -6.13 4.81 4.97
CA VAL A 89 -5.04 4.39 4.07
C VAL A 89 -5.20 5.10 2.73
N ILE A 90 -4.11 5.72 2.25
CA ILE A 90 -4.09 6.45 0.97
C ILE A 90 -3.40 5.65 -0.13
N GLY A 91 -2.53 4.70 0.23
CA GLY A 91 -1.72 3.99 -0.75
C GLY A 91 -0.90 2.86 -0.15
N ILE A 92 -0.54 1.93 -1.00
CA ILE A 92 0.41 0.85 -0.73
C ILE A 92 1.46 0.79 -1.85
N LYS A 93 2.67 0.34 -1.52
CA LYS A 93 3.73 0.04 -2.49
C LYS A 93 4.46 -1.24 -2.09
N SER A 94 4.74 -2.12 -3.05
CA SER A 94 5.71 -3.19 -2.85
C SER A 94 7.11 -2.58 -2.94
N VAL A 95 7.91 -2.71 -1.88
CA VAL A 95 9.19 -2.03 -1.76
C VAL A 95 10.31 -2.91 -1.21
N THR A 96 11.54 -2.60 -1.58
CA THR A 96 12.80 -3.09 -0.98
C THR A 96 13.49 -1.94 -0.22
N ASP A 97 14.57 -2.24 0.49
CA ASP A 97 15.31 -1.24 1.28
C ASP A 97 16.09 -0.26 0.40
N SER A 98 16.35 -0.62 -0.87
CA SER A 98 16.98 0.25 -1.88
C SER A 98 16.01 1.28 -2.47
N ASP A 99 14.71 1.09 -2.30
CA ASP A 99 13.72 1.97 -2.90
C ASP A 99 13.61 3.32 -2.19
N GLU A 100 13.12 4.30 -2.93
CA GLU A 100 12.67 5.57 -2.40
C GLU A 100 11.21 5.85 -2.78
N ILE A 101 10.55 6.68 -1.98
CA ILE A 101 9.18 7.11 -2.22
C ILE A 101 9.06 8.62 -2.19
N MET A 102 8.07 9.13 -2.92
CA MET A 102 7.60 10.49 -2.80
C MET A 102 6.22 10.49 -2.15
N VAL A 103 6.08 11.28 -1.09
CA VAL A 103 4.81 11.53 -0.41
C VAL A 103 4.37 12.95 -0.75
N ILE A 104 3.15 13.08 -1.27
CA ILE A 104 2.61 14.35 -1.74
C ILE A 104 1.40 14.71 -0.88
N THR A 105 1.37 15.95 -0.42
CA THR A 105 0.31 16.50 0.42
C THR A 105 -0.67 17.37 -0.37
N SER A 106 -1.85 17.60 0.19
CA SER A 106 -2.84 18.54 -0.36
C SER A 106 -2.34 19.97 -0.46
N SER A 107 -1.39 20.34 0.41
CA SER A 107 -0.78 21.68 0.42
C SER A 107 0.47 21.79 -0.47
N SER A 108 0.60 20.91 -1.47
CA SER A 108 1.71 20.86 -2.43
C SER A 108 3.11 20.67 -1.80
N MET A 109 3.21 20.22 -0.55
CA MET A 109 4.49 19.72 -0.02
C MET A 109 4.76 18.32 -0.58
N VAL A 110 6.00 18.14 -1.04
CA VAL A 110 6.51 16.89 -1.59
C VAL A 110 7.71 16.47 -0.76
N VAL A 111 7.69 15.24 -0.25
CA VAL A 111 8.76 14.70 0.60
C VAL A 111 9.29 13.40 -0.01
N ARG A 112 10.60 13.35 -0.27
CA ARG A 112 11.33 12.13 -0.65
C ARG A 112 11.77 11.41 0.63
N CYS A 113 11.52 10.10 0.71
CA CYS A 113 11.98 9.27 1.81
C CYS A 113 12.58 7.97 1.29
N ALA A 114 13.74 7.60 1.83
CA ALA A 114 14.30 6.28 1.62
C ALA A 114 13.49 5.22 2.39
N VAL A 115 13.16 4.11 1.73
CA VAL A 115 12.35 3.05 2.34
C VAL A 115 13.07 2.39 3.51
N LYS A 116 14.41 2.28 3.46
CA LYS A 116 15.22 1.74 4.56
C LYS A 116 14.97 2.44 5.91
N ASP A 117 14.69 3.75 5.88
CA ASP A 117 14.46 4.57 7.08
C ASP A 117 13.03 4.42 7.62
N ILE A 118 12.12 3.85 6.82
CA ILE A 118 10.75 3.58 7.24
C ILE A 118 10.74 2.33 8.11
N ARG A 119 10.11 2.43 9.29
CA ARG A 119 10.10 1.33 10.26
C ARG A 119 9.45 0.05 9.69
N SER A 120 10.20 -1.04 9.73
CA SER A 120 9.69 -2.39 9.44
C SER A 120 9.04 -3.00 10.68
N ILE A 121 7.72 -3.15 10.65
CA ILE A 121 6.94 -3.71 11.78
C ILE A 121 5.76 -4.55 11.30
N GLY A 122 5.18 -5.32 12.23
CA GLY A 122 4.03 -6.18 11.96
C GLY A 122 2.77 -5.43 11.49
N ARG A 123 1.84 -6.21 10.91
CA ARG A 123 0.61 -5.69 10.31
C ARG A 123 -0.33 -5.01 11.31
N ASN A 124 -0.61 -5.65 12.44
CA ASN A 124 -1.65 -5.22 13.37
C ASN A 124 -1.18 -4.09 14.30
N THR A 125 -0.60 -3.04 13.72
CA THR A 125 0.00 -1.87 14.39
C THR A 125 -0.56 -0.58 13.79
N GLN A 126 -0.32 0.55 14.44
CA GLN A 126 -0.67 1.88 13.89
C GLN A 126 0.41 2.44 12.96
N GLY A 127 1.59 1.82 12.84
CA GLY A 127 2.70 2.47 12.12
C GLY A 127 3.36 3.59 12.90
N VAL A 128 4.28 4.29 12.24
CA VAL A 128 5.04 5.43 12.76
C VAL A 128 4.78 6.67 11.90
N ARG A 129 5.14 7.85 12.41
CA ARG A 129 5.05 9.08 11.64
C ARG A 129 6.15 9.04 10.56
N LEU A 130 5.77 9.19 9.29
CA LEU A 130 6.69 9.29 8.15
C LEU A 130 7.05 10.76 7.91
N ILE A 131 6.04 11.62 7.91
CA ILE A 131 6.21 13.06 7.68
C ILE A 131 5.42 13.84 8.73
N SER A 132 5.93 15.02 9.08
CA SER A 132 5.18 15.98 9.89
C SER A 132 4.34 16.84 8.96
N LEU A 133 3.03 16.82 9.16
CA LEU A 133 2.09 17.63 8.39
C LEU A 133 1.82 18.95 9.11
N LYS A 134 1.53 19.99 8.33
CA LYS A 134 0.96 21.24 8.86
C LYS A 134 -0.47 20.97 9.38
N PRO A 135 -1.02 21.84 10.25
CA PRO A 135 -2.43 21.77 10.63
C PRO A 135 -3.33 21.66 9.38
N ASP A 136 -4.34 20.81 9.46
CA ASP A 136 -5.32 20.53 8.40
C ASP A 136 -4.79 19.93 7.07
N ASP A 137 -3.48 19.78 6.92
CA ASP A 137 -2.90 19.15 5.75
C ASP A 137 -3.04 17.61 5.77
N LYS A 138 -3.07 17.00 4.59
CA LYS A 138 -3.23 15.56 4.39
C LYS A 138 -2.29 15.05 3.31
N VAL A 139 -1.82 13.83 3.49
CA VAL A 139 -1.23 13.06 2.39
C VAL A 139 -2.35 12.70 1.41
N VAL A 140 -2.14 13.00 0.14
CA VAL A 140 -3.08 12.70 -0.95
C VAL A 140 -2.52 11.71 -1.96
N SER A 141 -1.19 11.59 -2.07
CA SER A 141 -0.56 10.67 -3.01
C SER A 141 0.75 10.09 -2.50
N LEU A 142 1.08 8.91 -3.02
CA LEU A 142 2.29 8.14 -2.77
C LEU A 142 2.80 7.60 -4.10
N ALA A 143 4.05 7.93 -4.45
CA ALA A 143 4.75 7.36 -5.60
C ALA A 143 6.02 6.64 -5.15
N LYS A 144 6.37 5.55 -5.83
CA LYS A 144 7.69 4.93 -5.73
C LYS A 144 8.57 5.59 -6.80
N ILE A 145 9.79 5.97 -6.45
CA ILE A 145 10.78 6.49 -7.39
C ILE A 145 11.40 5.30 -8.11
N VAL A 146 11.48 5.39 -9.43
CA VAL A 146 12.21 4.44 -10.28
C VAL A 146 13.65 4.96 -10.34
N SER A 147 14.63 4.12 -10.02
CA SER A 147 16.05 4.46 -10.18
C SER A 147 16.41 4.50 -11.67
N GLU A 148 17.35 5.36 -12.05
CA GLU A 148 17.82 5.50 -13.44
C GLU A 148 18.33 4.16 -14.01
N GLU A 149 18.88 3.26 -13.17
CA GLU A 149 19.31 1.90 -13.57
C GLU A 149 18.16 0.98 -14.04
N ASP A 150 16.90 1.26 -13.64
CA ASP A 150 15.74 0.46 -14.06
C ASP A 150 15.17 0.92 -15.42
N GLU A 151 15.57 2.09 -15.94
CA GLU A 151 15.09 2.61 -17.24
C GLU A 151 15.78 1.93 -18.44
N GLU A 152 16.99 1.40 -18.28
CA GLU A 152 17.76 0.75 -19.36
C GLU A 152 17.27 -0.68 -19.71
N GLY A 153 16.36 -1.26 -18.92
CA GLY A 153 15.84 -2.63 -19.13
C GLY A 153 14.54 -2.71 -19.93
N GLY A 154 14.10 -1.61 -20.55
CA GLY A 154 12.78 -1.45 -21.14
C GLY A 154 12.69 -1.34 -22.67
N GLU A 155 13.79 -1.60 -23.40
CA GLU A 155 13.80 -1.67 -24.88
C GLU A 155 13.67 -3.11 -25.41
#